data_AF-A0A8C2HBY3-F1
#
_entry.id   AF-A0A8C2HBY3-F1
#
_cell.length_a   1.000
_cell.length_b   1.000
_cell.length_c   1.000
_cell.angle_alpha   90.00
_cell.angle_beta   90.00
_cell.angle_gamma   90.00
#
_symmetry.space_group_name_H-M   'P 1'
#
loop_
_entity.id
_entity.type
_entity.pdbx_description
1 polymer ?
#
loop_
_entity_poly.entity_id
_entity_poly.type
_entity_poly.pdbx_seq_one_letter_code
_entity_poly.pdbx_strand_id
1 'polypeptide(L)'
;MRTYGWKCHQSSLYFISSEMKSWTESRRYCRERGADLIIINNTEEQDFVKNISGSSDLFWIGLTDIEVEGRWKWVDGSTLTSG
;
A
#
# COMPACT_ATOMS: atom_id res chain seq x y z
N MET A 1 12.04 2.97 -19.78
CA MET A 1 12.14 1.84 -18.82
C MET A 1 10.80 1.13 -18.83
N ARG A 2 10.76 -0.18 -19.12
CA ARG A 2 9.48 -0.92 -19.23
C ARG A 2 9.03 -1.35 -17.83
N THR A 3 8.08 -0.63 -17.25
CA THR A 3 7.43 -0.99 -15.99
C THR A 3 6.27 -1.94 -16.27
N TYR A 4 6.56 -3.23 -16.45
CA TYR A 4 5.51 -4.25 -16.59
C TYR A 4 4.66 -4.30 -15.31
N GLY A 5 3.47 -3.69 -15.34
CA GLY A 5 2.50 -3.71 -14.24
C GLY A 5 2.59 -2.56 -13.23
N TRP A 6 3.63 -1.72 -13.24
CA TRP A 6 3.72 -0.58 -12.33
C TRP A 6 3.08 0.68 -12.92
N LYS A 7 2.41 1.45 -12.08
CA LYS A 7 1.83 2.77 -12.38
C LYS A 7 2.70 3.84 -11.74
N CYS A 8 3.06 4.87 -12.49
CA CYS A 8 3.74 6.05 -11.94
C CYS A 8 2.69 7.10 -11.57
N HIS A 9 2.78 7.65 -10.37
CA HIS A 9 2.01 8.81 -9.96
C HIS A 9 2.86 9.70 -9.07
N GLN A 10 2.97 10.96 -9.46
CA GLN A 10 3.91 11.92 -8.88
C GLN A 10 5.35 11.37 -8.88
N SER A 11 5.99 11.26 -7.72
CA SER A 11 7.35 10.73 -7.54
C SER A 11 7.40 9.25 -7.12
N SER A 12 6.26 8.55 -7.16
CA SER A 12 6.13 7.18 -6.65
C SER A 12 5.68 6.19 -7.72
N LEU A 13 6.09 4.92 -7.54
CA LEU A 13 5.67 3.79 -8.36
C LEU A 13 4.77 2.86 -7.56
N TYR A 14 3.63 2.49 -8.14
CA TYR A 14 2.58 1.70 -7.52
C TYR A 14 2.38 0.40 -8.28
N PHE A 15 2.19 -0.69 -7.55
CA PHE A 15 1.91 -2.00 -8.12
C PHE A 15 0.77 -2.65 -7.33
N ILE A 16 -0.23 -3.12 -8.06
CA ILE A 16 -1.35 -3.87 -7.48
C ILE A 16 -1.11 -5.34 -7.75
N SER A 17 -0.95 -6.10 -6.67
CA SER A 17 -0.79 -7.55 -6.72
C SER A 17 -2.12 -8.23 -7.03
N SER A 18 -2.11 -9.25 -7.90
CA SER A 18 -3.24 -10.16 -8.12
C SER A 18 -3.26 -11.35 -7.16
N GLU A 19 -2.28 -11.45 -6.26
CA GLU A 19 -2.12 -12.57 -5.33
C GLU A 19 -2.91 -12.36 -4.04
N MET A 20 -3.72 -13.35 -3.65
CA MET A 20 -4.37 -13.37 -2.35
C MET A 20 -3.38 -13.88 -1.29
N LYS A 21 -2.96 -13.01 -0.38
CA LYS A 21 -2.01 -13.33 0.70
C LYS A 21 -2.45 -12.65 2.00
N SER A 22 -1.94 -13.11 3.15
CA SER A 22 -2.08 -12.38 4.41
C SER A 22 -1.35 -11.04 4.34
N TRP A 23 -1.68 -10.11 5.25
CA TRP A 23 -1.01 -8.80 5.31
C TRP A 23 0.52 -8.94 5.40
N THR A 24 1.01 -9.83 6.27
CA THR A 24 2.44 -10.07 6.48
C THR A 24 3.12 -10.62 5.22
N GLU A 25 2.47 -11.56 4.53
CA GLU A 25 2.98 -12.12 3.28
C GLU A 25 2.95 -11.10 2.14
N SER A 26 1.92 -10.26 2.05
CA SER A 26 1.84 -9.17 1.08
C SER A 26 2.96 -8.14 1.29
N ARG A 27 3.23 -7.76 2.55
CA ARG A 27 4.36 -6.88 2.87
C ARG A 27 5.69 -7.47 2.44
N ARG A 28 5.92 -8.75 2.75
CA ARG A 28 7.12 -9.47 2.30
C ARG A 28 7.23 -9.48 0.77
N TYR A 29 6.12 -9.76 0.08
CA TYR A 29 6.06 -9.79 -1.38
C TYR A 29 6.40 -8.44 -2.04
N CYS A 30 5.96 -7.33 -1.45
CA CYS A 30 6.34 -5.97 -1.90
C CYS A 30 7.82 -5.70 -1.65
N ARG A 31 8.36 -6.07 -0.48
CA ARG A 31 9.77 -5.88 -0.11
C ARG A 31 10.74 -6.66 -1.00
N GLU A 32 10.38 -7.88 -1.37
CA GLU A 32 11.15 -8.68 -2.34
C GLU A 32 11.24 -8.02 -3.73
N ARG A 33 10.38 -7.04 -4.03
CA ARG A 33 10.36 -6.26 -5.28
C ARG A 33 10.98 -4.87 -5.12
N GLY A 34 11.58 -4.57 -3.97
CA GLY A 34 12.16 -3.25 -3.69
C GLY A 34 11.11 -2.16 -3.40
N ALA A 35 9.90 -2.53 -2.98
CA ALA A 35 8.85 -1.63 -2.53
C ALA A 35 8.34 -2.02 -1.13
N ASP A 36 7.32 -1.34 -0.60
CA ASP A 36 6.60 -1.77 0.61
C ASP A 36 5.09 -1.61 0.36
N LEU A 37 4.25 -2.03 1.30
CA LEU A 37 2.81 -1.74 1.23
C LEU A 37 2.58 -0.22 1.22
N ILE A 38 1.60 0.22 0.45
CA ILE A 38 1.31 1.64 0.26
C ILE A 38 0.94 2.34 1.58
N ILE A 39 1.49 3.53 1.77
CA ILE A 39 1.10 4.48 2.81
C ILE A 39 0.26 5.55 2.13
N ILE A 40 -0.86 5.93 2.73
CA ILE A 40 -1.74 6.96 2.18
C ILE A 40 -1.56 8.22 3.01
N ASN A 41 -0.91 9.22 2.41
CA ASN A 41 -0.54 10.47 3.08
C ASN A 41 -1.56 11.60 2.89
N ASN A 42 -2.34 11.54 1.81
CA ASN A 42 -3.30 12.59 1.46
C ASN A 42 -4.46 12.06 0.60
N THR A 43 -5.48 12.89 0.43
CA THR A 43 -6.69 12.57 -0.34
C THR A 43 -6.40 12.32 -1.83
N GLU A 44 -5.42 13.00 -2.42
CA GLU A 44 -5.05 12.80 -3.83
C GLU A 44 -4.49 11.39 -4.06
N GLU A 45 -3.60 10.94 -3.17
CA GLU A 45 -3.05 9.58 -3.19
C GLU A 45 -4.15 8.54 -2.94
N GLN A 46 -5.05 8.80 -1.98
CA GLN A 46 -6.22 7.94 -1.72
C GLN A 46 -7.09 7.77 -2.97
N ASP A 47 -7.37 8.86 -3.69
CA ASP A 47 -8.23 8.85 -4.88
C ASP A 47 -7.53 8.23 -6.09
N PHE A 48 -6.21 8.47 -6.24
CA PHE A 48 -5.40 7.78 -7.22
C PHE A 48 -5.46 6.26 -7.03
N VAL A 49 -5.27 5.79 -5.79
CA VAL A 49 -5.31 4.35 -5.44
C VAL A 49 -6.67 3.72 -5.76
N LYS A 50 -7.77 4.39 -5.41
CA LYS A 50 -9.13 3.94 -5.76
C LYS A 50 -9.33 3.83 -7.28
N ASN A 51 -8.73 4.73 -8.05
CA ASN A 51 -8.83 4.71 -9.50
C ASN A 51 -8.05 3.51 -10.09
N ILE A 52 -6.82 3.28 -9.63
CA ILE A 52 -6.00 2.20 -10.18
C ILE A 52 -6.40 0.81 -9.69
N SER A 53 -7.11 0.68 -8.56
CA SER A 53 -7.64 -0.61 -8.08
C SER A 53 -8.77 -1.16 -8.94
N GLY A 54 -9.43 -0.32 -9.75
CA GLY A 54 -10.54 -0.73 -10.60
C GLY A 54 -11.64 -1.43 -9.80
N SER A 55 -12.08 -2.61 -10.25
CA SER A 55 -13.08 -3.47 -9.58
C SER A 55 -12.48 -4.45 -8.57
N SER A 56 -11.19 -4.35 -8.24
CA SER A 56 -10.60 -5.19 -7.20
C SER A 56 -11.02 -4.62 -5.85
N ASP A 57 -12.06 -5.21 -5.26
CA ASP A 57 -12.71 -4.64 -4.08
C ASP A 57 -11.83 -4.65 -2.83
N LEU A 58 -10.79 -5.50 -2.77
CA LEU A 58 -9.97 -5.68 -1.57
C LEU A 58 -8.49 -5.88 -1.90
N PHE A 59 -7.65 -5.03 -1.33
CA PHE A 59 -6.19 -5.14 -1.35
C PHE A 59 -5.62 -4.67 -0.01
N TRP A 60 -4.44 -5.20 0.34
CA TRP A 60 -3.75 -4.77 1.56
C TRP A 60 -3.03 -3.44 1.36
N ILE A 61 -3.13 -2.57 2.37
CA ILE A 61 -2.37 -1.33 2.51
C ILE A 61 -1.42 -1.42 3.70
N GLY A 62 -0.51 -0.46 3.83
CA GLY A 62 0.54 -0.46 4.84
C GLY A 62 0.10 -0.10 6.26
N LEU A 63 -1.21 -0.01 6.53
CA LEU A 63 -1.74 0.31 7.85
C LEU A 63 -1.84 -0.98 8.70
N THR A 64 -1.35 -0.94 9.93
CA THR A 64 -1.34 -2.10 10.84
C THR A 64 -1.35 -1.69 12.31
N ASP A 65 -1.89 -2.54 13.17
CA ASP A 65 -1.83 -2.44 14.63
C ASP A 65 -1.25 -3.73 15.26
N ILE A 66 -0.59 -4.57 14.46
CA ILE A 66 -0.06 -5.88 14.89
C ILE A 66 0.91 -5.80 16.08
N GLU A 67 1.56 -4.65 16.28
CA GLU A 67 2.46 -4.44 17.41
C GLU A 67 1.70 -4.19 18.72
N VAL A 68 0.63 -3.38 18.66
CA VAL A 68 -0.20 -3.01 19.80
C VAL A 68 -1.62 -2.79 19.29
N GLU A 69 -2.50 -3.71 19.61
CA GLU A 69 -3.93 -3.66 19.26
C GLU A 69 -4.52 -2.27 19.57
N GLY A 70 -5.22 -1.69 18.59
CA GLY A 70 -5.83 -0.37 18.70
C GLY A 70 -4.87 0.81 18.51
N ARG A 71 -3.55 0.57 18.31
CA ARG A 71 -2.57 1.61 17.94
C ARG A 71 -2.10 1.43 16.51
N TRP A 72 -2.85 2.01 15.59
CA TRP A 72 -2.54 2.01 14.16
C TRP A 72 -1.27 2.77 13.80
N LYS A 73 -0.42 2.13 12.99
CA LYS A 73 0.80 2.67 12.42
C LYS A 73 0.92 2.26 10.96
N TRP A 74 1.66 3.06 10.20
CA TRP A 74 2.07 2.72 8.85
C TRP A 74 3.35 1.88 8.85
N VAL A 75 3.63 1.20 7.74
CA VAL A 75 4.83 0.37 7.56
C VAL A 75 6.16 1.12 7.65
N ASP A 76 6.15 2.46 7.58
CA ASP A 76 7.32 3.33 7.82
C ASP A 76 7.50 3.73 9.30
N GLY A 77 6.56 3.33 10.17
CA GLY A 77 6.57 3.63 11.60
C GLY A 77 5.83 4.93 11.97
N SER A 78 5.32 5.69 11.00
CA SER A 78 4.49 6.87 11.28
C SER A 78 3.14 6.46 11.90
N THR A 79 2.64 7.27 12.81
CA THR A 79 1.33 7.06 13.43
C THR A 79 0.24 7.52 12.48
N LEU A 80 -0.92 6.85 12.51
CA LEU A 80 -2.09 7.33 11.79
C LEU A 80 -2.50 8.71 12.32
N THR A 81 -2.29 9.76 11.52
CA THR A 81 -2.83 11.09 11.80
C THR A 81 -4.27 11.15 11.32
N SER A 82 -5.21 11.34 12.24
CA SER A 82 -6.56 11.77 11.89
C SER A 82 -6.45 13.20 11.35
N GLY A 83 -6.58 13.37 10.03
CA GLY A 83 -6.76 14.68 9.40
C GLY A 83 -8.12 15.28 9.73
#